data_AF-A0AAV5EQL6-F1
#
_entry.id   AF-A0AAV5EQL6-F1
#
_cell.length_a   1.000
_cell.length_b   1.000
_cell.length_c   1.000
_cell.angle_alpha   90.00
_cell.angle_beta   90.00
_cell.angle_gamma   90.00
#
_symmetry.space_group_name_H-M   'P 1'
#
loop_
_entity.id
_entity.type
_entity.pdbx_description
1 polymer ?
#
loop_
_entity_poly.entity_id
_entity_poly.type
_entity_poly.pdbx_seq_one_letter_code
_entity_poly.pdbx_strand_id
1 'polypeptide(L)' 'MNDVNNLEIRDGALPQIDGLYVVTLPNLNKIPQGLESLRSLKKLWLLYLHQDFTSQWNGYGMQQKMQYVPELHI' A
#
# COMPACT_ATOMS: atom_id res chain seq x y z
N MET A 1 3.54 19.50 -7.83
CA MET A 1 3.15 18.78 -6.61
C MET A 1 2.25 17.63 -7.05
N ASN A 2 2.44 16.42 -6.53
CA ASN A 2 1.58 15.29 -6.89
C ASN A 2 0.31 15.36 -6.05
N ASP A 3 -0.80 15.75 -6.68
CA ASP A 3 -2.11 15.88 -6.01
C ASP A 3 -2.87 14.56 -5.92
N VAL A 4 -2.20 13.45 -6.23
CA VAL A 4 -2.75 12.09 -6.14
C VAL A 4 -3.10 11.80 -4.68
N ASN A 5 -4.40 11.67 -4.43
CA ASN A 5 -4.97 11.40 -3.11
C ASN A 5 -5.70 10.06 -3.03
N ASN A 6 -5.75 9.31 -4.14
CA ASN A 6 -6.40 8.02 -4.23
C ASN A 6 -5.58 7.06 -5.08
N LEU A 7 -5.50 5.80 -4.62
CA LEU A 7 -4.93 4.68 -5.34
C LEU A 7 -5.86 3.48 -5.14
N GLU A 8 -6.23 2.83 -6.22
CA GLU A 8 -7.11 1.67 -6.21
C GLU A 8 -6.47 0.55 -7.05
N ILE A 9 -6.46 -0.65 -6.49
CA ILE A 9 -6.12 -1.89 -7.18
C ILE A 9 -7.45 -2.59 -7.46
N ARG A 10 -7.84 -2.58 -8.74
CA ARG A 10 -9.10 -3.19 -9.18
C ARG A 10 -9.03 -4.71 -9.12
N ASP A 11 -10.19 -5.34 -9.02
CA ASP A 11 -10.30 -6.80 -9.01
C ASP A 11 -9.63 -7.44 -10.23
N GLY A 12 -8.83 -8.47 -9.98
CA GLY A 12 -8.06 -9.17 -11.02
C GLY A 12 -6.86 -8.41 -11.58
N ALA A 13 -6.59 -7.18 -11.11
CA ALA A 13 -5.41 -6.46 -11.51
C ALA A 13 -4.14 -7.09 -10.90
N LEU A 14 -3.05 -7.05 -11.67
CA LEU A 14 -1.70 -7.37 -11.16
C LEU A 14 -1.60 -8.75 -10.47
N PRO A 15 -2.13 -9.84 -11.05
CA PRO A 15 -2.31 -11.12 -10.35
C PRO A 15 -1.00 -11.80 -9.92
N GLN A 16 0.14 -11.39 -10.47
CA GLN A 16 1.47 -11.97 -10.21
C GLN A 16 2.52 -10.88 -9.93
N ILE A 17 2.09 -9.70 -9.47
CA ILE A 17 3.04 -8.62 -9.16
C ILE A 17 3.93 -9.01 -7.99
N ASP A 18 5.23 -8.89 -8.19
CA ASP A 18 6.26 -9.19 -7.18
C ASP A 18 6.54 -7.99 -6.27
N GLY A 19 6.42 -6.76 -6.76
CA GLY A 19 6.76 -5.56 -6.00
C GLY A 19 5.89 -4.36 -6.33
N LEU A 20 5.43 -3.67 -5.30
CA LEU A 20 4.68 -2.41 -5.41
C LEU A 20 5.38 -1.32 -4.58
N TYR A 21 5.67 -0.21 -5.24
CA TYR A 21 6.36 0.94 -4.67
C TYR A 21 5.51 2.18 -4.86
N VAL A 22 4.99 2.72 -3.76
CA VAL A 22 4.23 3.97 -3.74
C VAL A 22 5.01 4.96 -2.91
N VAL A 23 5.58 5.97 -3.57
CA VAL A 23 6.58 6.85 -2.96
C VAL A 23 6.23 8.31 -3.26
N THR A 24 6.36 9.18 -2.25
CA THR A 24 6.20 10.64 -2.39
C THR A 24 4.81 11.05 -2.88
N LEU A 25 3.77 10.52 -2.22
CA LEU A 25 2.37 10.92 -2.41
C LEU A 25 1.83 11.54 -1.11
N PRO A 26 2.12 12.83 -0.86
CA PRO A 26 1.81 13.48 0.43
C PRO A 26 0.30 13.60 0.70
N ASN A 27 -0.54 13.51 -0.32
CA ASN A 27 -1.99 13.60 -0.20
C ASN A 27 -2.67 12.22 -0.13
N LEU A 28 -1.93 11.12 -0.27
CA LEU A 28 -2.48 9.77 -0.15
C LEU A 28 -2.59 9.39 1.33
N ASN A 29 -3.78 9.59 1.89
CA ASN A 29 -4.06 9.41 3.31
C ASN A 29 -4.86 8.14 3.65
N LYS A 30 -5.23 7.34 2.64
CA LYS A 30 -6.00 6.11 2.80
C LYS A 30 -5.23 4.91 2.29
N ILE A 31 -5.49 3.75 2.90
CA ILE A 31 -5.00 2.47 2.39
C ILE A 31 -5.60 2.25 1.00
N PRO A 32 -4.77 1.91 -0.02
CA PRO A 32 -5.28 1.64 -1.35
C PRO A 32 -6.30 0.50 -1.33
N GLN A 33 -7.48 0.74 -1.88
CA GLN A 33 -8.49 -0.29 -2.02
C GLN A 33 -7.92 -1.44 -2.87
N GLY A 34 -8.19 -2.68 -2.45
CA GLY A 34 -7.71 -3.87 -3.16
C GLY A 34 -6.23 -4.22 -2.90
N LEU A 35 -5.48 -3.47 -2.07
CA LEU A 35 -4.09 -3.80 -1.75
C LEU A 35 -3.93 -5.23 -1.17
N GLU A 36 -4.88 -5.66 -0.34
CA GLU A 36 -4.91 -7.01 0.23
C GLU A 36 -5.10 -8.13 -0.80
N SER A 37 -5.55 -7.81 -2.02
CA SER A 37 -5.74 -8.78 -3.09
C SER A 37 -4.41 -9.22 -3.73
N LEU A 38 -3.34 -8.43 -3.57
CA LEU A 38 -2.04 -8.67 -4.19
C LEU A 38 -1.23 -9.76 -3.47
N ARG A 39 -1.73 -10.99 -3.48
CA ARG A 39 -1.16 -12.13 -2.73
C ARG A 39 0.20 -12.62 -3.22
N SER A 40 0.66 -12.18 -4.39
CA SER A 40 1.98 -12.50 -4.92
C SER A 40 3.10 -11.56 -4.45
N LEU A 41 2.77 -10.49 -3.71
CA LEU A 41 3.76 -9.48 -3.33
C LEU A 41 4.90 -10.06 -2.51
N LYS A 42 6.11 -9.76 -2.96
CA LYS A 42 7.36 -9.98 -2.23
C LYS A 42 7.89 -8.67 -1.63
N LYS A 43 7.53 -7.53 -2.22
CA LYS A 43 8.02 -6.20 -1.82
C LYS A 43 6.89 -5.18 -1.81
N LEU A 44 6.68 -4.50 -0.69
CA LEU A 44 5.70 -3.44 -0.57
C LEU A 44 6.33 -2.26 0.16
N TRP A 45 6.55 -1.16 -0.59
CA TRP A 45 7.14 0.06 -0.04
C TRP A 45 6.15 1.20 -0.19
N LEU A 46 5.72 1.77 0.94
CA LEU A 46 4.76 2.86 1.02
C LEU A 46 5.43 4.03 1.75
N LEU A 47 6.27 4.78 1.02
CA LEU A 47 7.23 5.72 1.62
C LEU A 47 6.86 7.18 1.35
N TYR A 48 7.09 8.05 2.33
CA TYR A 48 6.85 9.50 2.20
C TYR A 48 5.42 9.82 1.74
N LEU A 49 4.45 9.15 2.35
CA LEU A 49 3.01 9.36 2.13
C LEU A 49 2.47 10.44 3.08
N HIS A 50 1.15 10.59 3.16
CA HIS A 50 0.53 11.49 4.12
C HIS A 50 0.92 11.14 5.57
N GLN A 51 1.08 12.14 6.44
CA GLN A 51 1.51 11.96 7.84
C GLN A 51 0.63 10.98 8.64
N ASP A 52 -0.67 10.95 8.34
CA ASP A 52 -1.63 10.05 9.00
C ASP A 52 -1.68 8.64 8.39
N PHE A 53 -0.93 8.36 7.32
CA PHE A 53 -1.01 7.09 6.61
C PHE A 53 -0.66 5.91 7.52
N THR A 54 0.41 6.02 8.32
CA THR A 54 0.83 4.98 9.27
C THR A 54 -0.22 4.73 10.35
N SER A 55 -0.92 5.78 10.80
CA SER A 55 -2.04 5.63 11.75
C SER A 55 -3.19 4.83 11.14
N GLN A 56 -3.53 5.09 9.86
CA GLN A 56 -4.53 4.30 9.13
C GLN A 56 -4.04 2.85 8.94
N TRP A 57 -2.79 2.66 8.53
CA TRP A 57 -2.17 1.33 8.36
C TRP A 57 -2.33 0.46 9.61
N ASN A 58 -1.99 1.03 10.77
CA ASN A 58 -2.12 0.34 12.06
C ASN A 58 -3.59 0.14 12.45
N GLY A 59 -4.43 1.15 12.27
CA GLY A 59 -5.87 1.08 12.60
C GLY A 59 -6.62 -0.01 11.82
N TYR A 60 -6.24 -0.27 10.58
CA TYR A 60 -6.81 -1.35 9.75
C TYR A 60 -6.14 -2.72 9.94
N GLY A 61 -5.16 -2.84 10.84
CA GLY A 61 -4.42 -4.09 11.08
C GLY A 61 -3.62 -4.55 9.86
N MET A 62 -3.14 -3.62 9.04
CA MET A 62 -2.48 -3.95 7.77
C MET A 62 -1.14 -4.66 7.99
N GLN A 63 -0.48 -4.41 9.11
CA GLN A 63 0.76 -5.10 9.47
C GLN A 63 0.55 -6.63 9.52
N GLN A 64 -0.53 -7.10 10.15
CA GLN A 64 -0.86 -8.51 10.24
C GLN A 64 -1.32 -9.06 8.89
N LYS A 65 -2.12 -8.28 8.15
CA LYS A 65 -2.63 -8.67 6.83
C LYS A 65 -1.52 -8.83 5.79
N MET A 66 -0.43 -8.08 5.94
CA MET A 66 0.72 -8.06 5.03
C MET A 66 1.92 -8.86 5.53
N GLN A 67 1.77 -9.67 6.58
CA GLN A 67 2.86 -10.49 7.13
C GLN A 67 3.48 -11.48 6.13
N TYR A 68 2.77 -11.79 5.03
CA TYR A 68 3.26 -12.66 3.97
C TYR A 68 4.27 -11.97 3.04
N VAL A 69 4.36 -10.63 3.08
CA VAL A 69 5.27 -9.84 2.24
C VAL A 69 6.63 -9.76 2.94
N PRO A 70 7.71 -10.36 2.39
CA PRO A 70 9.02 -10.39 3.03
C PRO A 70 9.66 -9.01 3.20
N GLU A 71 9.54 -8.13 2.21
CA GLU A 71 10.11 -6.77 2.25
C GLU A 71 8.99 -5.75 2.38
N LEU A 72 8.56 -5.49 3.61
CA LEU A 72 7.51 -4.53 3.93
C LEU A 72 8.11 -3.26 4.57
N HIS A 73 7.95 -2.13 3.90
CA HIS A 73 8.34 -0.81 4.41
C HIS A 73 7.17 0.17 4.32
N ILE A 74 6.85 0.80 5.44
CA ILE A 74 5.76 1.75 5.63
C ILE A 74 6.33 3.02 6.26
#